data_AF-A0A2H6E9F8-F1
#
_entry.id   AF-A0A2H6E9F8-F1
#
_cell.length_a   1.000
_cell.length_b   1.000
_cell.length_c   1.000
_cell.angle_alpha   90.00
_cell.angle_beta   90.00
_cell.angle_gamma   90.00
#
_symmetry.space_group_name_H-M   'P 1'
#
loop_
_entity.id
_entity.type
_entity.pdbx_description
1 polymer ?
#
loop_
_entity_poly.entity_id
_entity_poly.type
_entity_poly.pdbx_seq_one_letter_code
_entity_poly.pdbx_strand_id
1 'polypeptide(L)'
;MYANEADVLNMALFGKTAKQWRDENPDKKGNIRDYANVSQLVCLVNLENLNAVFINEGYEQSLRLEKLNQIAIQQMKILVQDHSVKMLDDQSASAGQAGKNGGGDG
;
A
#
# COMPACT_ATOMS: atom_id res chain seq x y z
N MET A 1 21.01 -13.55 2.38
CA MET A 1 21.14 -12.16 2.89
C MET A 1 20.80 -11.23 1.74
N TYR A 2 19.75 -10.42 1.88
CA TYR A 2 19.33 -9.49 0.85
C TYR A 2 20.23 -8.25 0.85
N ALA A 3 20.41 -7.62 -0.32
CA ALA A 3 21.40 -6.55 -0.45
C ALA A 3 20.99 -5.27 0.27
N ASN A 4 19.67 -5.02 0.41
CA ASN A 4 19.11 -3.86 1.11
C ASN A 4 17.63 -4.07 1.48
N GLU A 5 17.06 -3.12 2.22
CA GLU A 5 15.65 -3.14 2.65
C GLU A 5 14.66 -3.10 1.48
N ALA A 6 15.01 -2.47 0.35
CA ALA A 6 14.15 -2.49 -0.82
C ALA A 6 14.02 -3.90 -1.41
N ASP A 7 15.08 -4.72 -1.37
CA ASP A 7 15.02 -6.12 -1.78
C ASP A 7 14.15 -6.97 -0.86
N VAL A 8 14.12 -6.68 0.45
CA VAL A 8 13.20 -7.37 1.39
C VAL A 8 11.75 -7.11 0.98
N LEU A 9 11.40 -5.86 0.69
CA LEU A 9 10.05 -5.47 0.27
C LEU A 9 9.69 -6.08 -1.09
N ASN A 10 10.62 -6.05 -2.05
CA ASN A 10 10.40 -6.65 -3.37
C ASN A 10 10.21 -8.17 -3.27
N MET A 11 10.95 -8.85 -2.41
CA MET A 11 10.78 -10.28 -2.16
C MET A 11 9.45 -10.58 -1.48
N ALA A 12 9.04 -9.76 -0.51
CA ALA A 12 7.79 -9.94 0.21
C ALA A 12 6.57 -9.89 -0.74
N LEU A 13 6.57 -8.97 -1.72
CA LEU A 13 5.43 -8.79 -2.62
C LEU A 13 5.56 -9.54 -3.96
N PHE A 14 6.74 -9.50 -4.59
CA PHE A 14 6.94 -10.00 -5.95
C PHE A 14 7.72 -11.32 -6.03
N GLY A 15 8.24 -11.80 -4.91
CA GLY A 15 9.05 -13.03 -4.86
C GLY A 15 10.40 -12.91 -5.56
N LYS A 16 10.87 -11.69 -5.87
CA LYS A 16 12.14 -11.46 -6.56
C LYS A 16 12.85 -10.20 -6.07
N THR A 17 14.18 -10.25 -6.09
CA THR A 17 15.06 -9.11 -5.83
C THR A 17 15.10 -8.14 -7.03
N ALA A 18 15.59 -6.93 -6.81
CA ALA A 18 15.82 -5.96 -7.88
C ALA A 18 16.83 -6.47 -8.92
N LYS A 19 17.80 -7.30 -8.52
CA LYS A 19 18.73 -7.94 -9.46
C LYS A 19 18.01 -8.97 -10.32
N GLN A 20 17.27 -9.90 -9.72
CA GLN A 20 16.52 -10.93 -10.45
C GLN A 20 15.52 -10.31 -11.43
N TRP A 21 14.81 -9.26 -11.02
CA TRP A 21 13.90 -8.56 -11.94
C TRP A 21 14.63 -7.94 -13.13
N ARG A 22 15.80 -7.31 -12.93
CA ARG A 22 16.60 -6.76 -14.03
C ARG A 22 17.14 -7.85 -14.96
N ASP A 23 17.61 -8.96 -14.40
CA ASP A 23 18.10 -10.10 -15.18
C ASP A 23 16.97 -10.70 -16.04
N GLU A 24 15.74 -10.73 -15.53
CA GLU A 24 14.53 -11.20 -16.24
C GLU A 24 13.96 -10.18 -17.24
N ASN A 25 14.31 -8.89 -17.14
CA ASN A 25 13.73 -7.80 -17.95
C ASN A 25 14.85 -6.91 -18.54
N PRO A 26 15.77 -7.46 -19.35
CA PRO A 26 16.96 -6.74 -19.83
C PRO A 26 16.65 -5.57 -20.77
N ASP A 27 15.47 -5.57 -21.39
CA ASP A 27 14.98 -4.56 -22.33
C ASP A 27 14.14 -3.46 -21.65
N LYS A 28 13.77 -3.64 -20.38
CA LYS A 28 12.97 -2.67 -19.63
C LYS A 28 13.87 -1.63 -18.96
N LYS A 29 13.42 -0.36 -19.02
CA LYS A 29 14.06 0.75 -18.32
C LYS A 29 13.42 0.93 -16.94
N GLY A 30 14.21 1.23 -15.93
CA GLY A 30 13.70 1.45 -14.56
C GLY A 30 13.82 0.22 -13.68
N ASN A 31 12.89 0.07 -12.73
CA ASN A 31 12.89 -0.97 -11.71
C ASN A 31 11.49 -1.61 -11.57
N ILE A 32 11.40 -2.72 -10.83
CA ILE A 32 10.15 -3.48 -10.67
C ILE A 32 8.93 -2.64 -10.21
N ARG A 33 9.14 -1.61 -9.40
CA ARG A 33 8.06 -0.76 -8.88
C ARG A 33 7.46 0.13 -9.97
N ASP A 34 8.25 0.51 -10.98
CA ASP A 34 7.78 1.31 -12.13
C ASP A 34 6.77 0.52 -12.99
N TYR A 35 6.74 -0.80 -12.82
CA TYR A 35 5.85 -1.73 -13.53
C TYR A 35 4.80 -2.36 -12.61
N ALA A 36 4.67 -1.89 -11.37
CA ALA A 36 3.66 -2.35 -10.43
C ALA A 36 2.31 -1.65 -10.70
N ASN A 37 1.20 -2.38 -10.53
CA ASN A 37 -0.14 -1.79 -10.59
C ASN A 37 -0.47 -1.03 -9.29
N VAL A 38 -1.58 -0.27 -9.30
CA VAL A 38 -1.99 0.56 -8.14
C VAL A 38 -2.13 -0.27 -6.86
N SER A 39 -2.77 -1.44 -6.93
CA SER A 39 -2.93 -2.33 -5.76
C SER A 39 -1.58 -2.79 -5.18
N GLN A 40 -0.63 -3.11 -6.05
CA GLN A 40 0.72 -3.49 -5.65
C GLN A 40 1.49 -2.31 -5.04
N LEU A 41 1.35 -1.11 -5.59
CA LEU A 41 1.96 0.10 -5.03
C LEU A 41 1.39 0.43 -3.64
N VAL A 42 0.06 0.32 -3.46
CA VAL A 42 -0.60 0.48 -2.16
C VAL A 42 -0.10 -0.57 -1.16
N CYS A 43 0.09 -1.81 -1.60
CA CYS A 43 0.68 -2.85 -0.77
C CYS A 43 2.12 -2.50 -0.37
N LEU A 44 2.97 -2.07 -1.31
CA LEU A 44 4.35 -1.66 -1.01
C LEU A 44 4.44 -0.54 0.03
N VAL A 45 3.61 0.50 -0.08
CA VAL A 45 3.60 1.61 0.90
C VAL A 45 3.27 1.09 2.30
N ASN A 46 2.33 0.15 2.41
CA ASN A 46 2.02 -0.48 3.69
C ASN A 46 3.20 -1.33 4.21
N LEU A 47 3.82 -2.13 3.34
CA LEU A 47 4.98 -2.95 3.71
C LEU A 47 6.17 -2.08 4.15
N GLU A 48 6.40 -0.92 3.54
CA GLU A 48 7.44 0.03 3.95
C GLU A 48 7.23 0.53 5.37
N ASN A 49 6.01 0.95 5.70
CA ASN A 49 5.64 1.42 7.03
C ASN A 49 5.81 0.31 8.08
N LEU A 50 5.29 -0.89 7.80
CA LEU A 50 5.41 -2.03 8.71
C LEU A 50 6.86 -2.47 8.89
N ASN A 51 7.65 -2.46 7.83
CA ASN A 51 9.06 -2.80 7.90
C ASN A 51 9.83 -1.84 8.80
N ALA A 52 9.54 -0.53 8.75
CA ALA A 52 10.12 0.45 9.65
C ALA A 52 9.77 0.16 11.12
N VAL A 53 8.51 -0.20 11.40
CA VAL A 53 8.09 -0.61 12.74
C VAL A 53 8.84 -1.86 13.20
N PHE A 54 8.93 -2.91 12.37
CA PHE A 54 9.63 -4.14 12.74
C PHE A 54 11.13 -3.94 12.95
N ILE A 55 11.77 -3.01 12.21
CA ILE A 55 13.15 -2.63 12.45
C ILE A 55 13.30 -1.97 13.83
N ASN A 56 12.40 -1.06 14.19
CA ASN A 56 12.41 -0.40 15.50
C ASN A 56 12.15 -1.38 16.66
N GLU A 57 11.36 -2.43 16.42
CA GLU A 57 11.12 -3.52 17.36
C GLU A 57 12.27 -4.55 17.43
N GLY A 58 13.32 -4.37 16.62
CA GLY A 58 14.51 -5.22 16.63
C GLY A 58 14.33 -6.58 15.95
N TYR A 59 13.38 -6.72 15.03
CA TYR A 59 13.15 -7.98 14.34
C TYR A 59 14.25 -8.26 13.31
N GLU A 60 14.77 -9.48 13.32
CA GLU A 60 15.69 -9.99 12.31
C GLU A 60 15.08 -9.93 10.91
N GLN A 61 15.91 -9.64 9.91
CA GLN A 61 15.47 -9.42 8.53
C GLN A 61 14.69 -10.62 7.95
N SER A 62 15.08 -11.85 8.28
CA SER A 62 14.39 -13.06 7.84
C SER A 62 12.97 -13.15 8.39
N LEU A 63 12.78 -12.84 9.68
CA LEU A 63 11.48 -12.80 10.34
C LEU A 63 10.60 -11.68 9.76
N ARG A 64 11.19 -10.51 9.50
CA ARG A 64 10.48 -9.40 8.84
C ARG A 64 9.98 -9.81 7.47
N LEU A 65 10.82 -10.43 6.65
CA LEU A 65 10.43 -10.90 5.32
C LEU A 65 9.23 -11.86 5.37
N GLU A 66 9.26 -12.83 6.27
CA GLU A 66 8.16 -13.79 6.43
C GLU A 66 6.84 -13.08 6.79
N LYS A 67 6.87 -12.20 7.80
CA LYS A 67 5.70 -11.42 8.22
C LYS A 67 5.19 -10.51 7.11
N LEU A 68 6.09 -9.80 6.43
CA LEU A 68 5.74 -8.91 5.33
C LEU A 68 5.12 -9.68 4.16
N ASN A 69 5.63 -10.87 3.83
CA ASN A 69 5.04 -11.70 2.78
C ASN A 69 3.63 -12.18 3.14
N GLN A 70 3.41 -12.63 4.39
CA GLN A 70 2.08 -13.01 4.87
C GLN A 70 1.08 -11.86 4.75
N ILE A 71 1.49 -10.65 5.17
CA ILE A 71 0.68 -9.43 5.08
C ILE A 71 0.43 -9.05 3.62
N ALA A 72 1.43 -9.13 2.75
CA ALA A 72 1.30 -8.84 1.33
C ALA A 72 0.26 -9.77 0.67
N ILE A 73 0.30 -11.07 0.96
CA ILE A 73 -0.67 -12.04 0.45
C ILE A 73 -2.09 -11.69 0.90
N GLN A 74 -2.27 -11.33 2.18
CA GLN A 74 -3.58 -10.95 2.72
C GLN A 74 -4.10 -9.66 2.07
N GLN A 75 -3.26 -8.63 1.97
CA GLN A 75 -3.63 -7.35 1.38
C GLN A 75 -3.96 -7.49 -0.12
N MET A 76 -3.18 -8.27 -0.87
CA MET A 76 -3.46 -8.52 -2.29
C MET A 76 -4.75 -9.31 -2.50
N LYS A 77 -5.10 -10.25 -1.62
CA LYS A 77 -6.42 -10.93 -1.69
C LYS A 77 -7.56 -9.92 -1.58
N ILE A 78 -7.48 -8.98 -0.65
CA ILE A 78 -8.51 -7.95 -0.45
C ILE A 78 -8.56 -7.02 -1.67
N LEU A 79 -7.42 -6.48 -2.10
CA LEU A 79 -7.37 -5.49 -3.18
C LEU A 79 -7.72 -6.06 -4.58
N VAL A 80 -7.61 -7.38 -4.77
CA VAL A 80 -7.96 -8.05 -6.05
C VAL A 80 -9.39 -8.58 -6.02
N GLN A 81 -9.90 -9.01 -4.87
CA GLN A 81 -11.29 -9.49 -4.75
C GLN A 81 -12.28 -8.32 -4.67
N ASP A 82 -11.88 -7.21 -4.05
CA ASP A 82 -12.74 -6.06 -3.83
C ASP A 82 -12.47 -4.99 -4.89
N HIS A 83 -13.02 -5.18 -6.10
CA HIS A 83 -13.10 -4.12 -7.11
C HIS A 83 -14.03 -2.96 -6.69
N SER A 84 -14.56 -3.00 -5.46
CA SER A 84 -15.35 -1.94 -4.85
C SER A 84 -14.53 -1.29 -3.73
N VAL A 85 -13.44 -0.60 -4.06
CA VAL A 85 -12.94 0.45 -3.15
C VAL A 85 -14.04 1.51 -3.11
N LYS A 86 -15.04 1.30 -2.25
CA LYS A 86 -16.02 2.30 -1.91
C LYS A 86 -15.22 3.46 -1.36
N MET A 87 -15.31 4.59 -2.06
CA MET A 87 -14.81 5.85 -1.52
C MET A 87 -15.38 5.98 -0.11
N LEU A 88 -14.52 6.32 0.85
CA LEU A 88 -15.00 6.82 2.12
C LEU A 88 -15.67 8.14 1.79
N ASP A 89 -17.00 8.13 1.63
CA ASP A 89 -17.79 9.33 1.50
C ASP A 89 -17.53 10.16 2.76
N ASP A 90 -16.92 11.33 2.59
CA ASP A 90 -16.73 12.33 3.63
C ASP A 90 -18.11 12.76 4.14
N GLN A 91 -18.62 12.11 5.18
CA GLN A 91 -19.73 12.62 5.96
C GLN A 91 -19.22 13.71 6.92
N SER A 92 -18.73 14.80 6.36
CA SER A 92 -18.57 16.07 7.08
C SER A 92 -19.66 17.04 6.66
N ALA A 93 -20.78 16.95 7.39
CA ALA A 93 -21.65 18.05 7.81
C ALA A 93 -22.39 18.90 6.75
N SER A 94 -23.57 18.44 6.33
CA SER A 94 -24.71 19.34 6.07
C SER A 94 -25.57 19.46 7.34
N ALA A 95 -25.14 20.29 8.28
CA ALA A 95 -26.00 20.71 9.38
C ALA A 95 -25.71 22.19 9.68
N GLY A 96 -26.57 23.08 9.15
CA GLY A 96 -26.47 24.50 9.48
C GLY A 96 -27.10 25.46 8.47
N GLN A 97 -28.36 25.27 8.10
CA GLN A 97 -29.15 26.40 7.58
C GLN A 97 -30.55 26.37 8.19
N ALA A 98 -30.63 26.81 9.44
CA ALA A 98 -31.86 27.29 10.04
C ALA A 98 -31.61 28.71 10.53
N GLY A 99 -32.29 29.67 9.89
CA GLY A 99 -32.37 31.05 10.35
C GLY A 99 -32.00 32.07 9.28
N LYS A 100 -33.00 32.56 8.54
CA LYS A 100 -33.42 33.97 8.56
C LYS A 100 -34.55 34.26 7.53
N ASN A 101 -35.39 35.20 7.94
CA ASN A 101 -36.49 35.93 7.26
C ASN A 101 -37.89 35.35 7.53
N GLY A 102 -38.84 36.05 8.17
CA GLY A 102 -39.01 37.49 8.41
C GLY A 102 -39.87 38.14 7.33
N GLY A 103 -41.08 38.57 7.70
CA GLY A 103 -42.10 39.24 6.87
C GLY A 103 -43.30 38.30 6.62
N GLY A 104 -44.55 38.61 6.98
CA GLY A 104 -45.25 39.89 6.94
C GLY A 104 -46.38 39.77 5.90
N ASP A 105 -47.52 40.40 6.19
CA ASP A 105 -48.80 40.43 5.45
C ASP A 105 -49.75 39.26 5.76
N GLY A 106 -50.97 39.48 6.26
CA GLY A 106 -51.76 40.67 6.56
C GLY A 106 -53.11 40.24 7.11
#